data_AF-G9MWA6-F1
#
_entry.id   AF-G9MWA6-F1
#
_cell.length_a   1.000
_cell.length_b   1.000
_cell.length_c   1.000
_cell.angle_alpha   90.00
_cell.angle_beta   90.00
_cell.angle_gamma   90.00
#
_symmetry.space_group_name_H-M   'P 1'
#
loop_
_entity.id
_entity.type
_entity.pdbx_description
1 polymer ?
#
loop_
_entity_poly.entity_id
_entity_poly.type
_entity_poly.pdbx_seq_one_letter_code
_entity_poly.pdbx_strand_id
1 'polypeptide(L)'
;MYRRAASSVLTAHRIYGAANRQRYPWHIRAAFHETRHTHLSAEISQIVPSLDAPDLSYAQEPGHVRSVCEMLQQRGILKVILGFADEKSRYLEQLLLSLHRDHGHQLPISHSATRGWFWDVLPSSTSFQSANCQARSETMEDFPWHTDCSYENPPPRYFALQVLQPDRYGGGTLSVMNVERLSELLSPEARESLARPEFLIRTPPEFIKHPGHQHIVGSILLANDEGRLNLMRFREDLLTPLSERASAALEELRQALQGAEARDHSTLHLTAKALPERSIILIDNRRWLHARNHVKDPERHLRRVRWDAVPFTGASA
;
A
#
# COMPACT_ATOMS: atom_id res chain seq x y z
N MET A 1 21.81 -33.03 60.59
CA MET A 1 23.04 -33.58 61.21
C MET A 1 23.42 -34.86 60.50
N TYR A 2 24.69 -34.95 60.08
CA TYR A 2 25.48 -36.10 59.60
C TYR A 2 24.99 -37.49 60.12
N ARG A 3 25.12 -38.65 59.44
CA ARG A 3 26.28 -39.17 58.69
C ARG A 3 26.00 -40.56 58.05
N ARG A 4 26.60 -40.79 56.87
CA ARG A 4 27.29 -42.01 56.32
C ARG A 4 26.56 -43.37 56.19
N ALA A 5 26.50 -43.97 54.99
CA ALA A 5 27.53 -44.74 54.22
C ALA A 5 27.75 -46.17 54.80
N ALA A 6 27.94 -47.28 54.10
CA ALA A 6 28.56 -47.62 52.80
C ALA A 6 28.13 -49.08 52.45
N SER A 7 27.89 -49.50 51.19
CA SER A 7 28.84 -50.02 50.16
C SER A 7 28.89 -51.57 50.00
N SER A 8 28.73 -52.04 48.75
CA SER A 8 29.38 -53.18 48.03
C SER A 8 28.40 -53.78 46.99
N VAL A 9 28.57 -53.73 45.64
CA VAL A 9 29.63 -54.24 44.71
C VAL A 9 29.53 -55.78 44.63
N LEU A 10 29.26 -56.54 43.54
CA LEU A 10 29.54 -56.58 42.08
C LEU A 10 28.39 -57.39 41.38
N THR A 11 28.10 -57.36 40.07
CA THR A 11 28.93 -57.89 38.97
C THR A 11 28.25 -57.55 37.62
N ALA A 12 29.07 -57.32 36.60
CA ALA A 12 28.70 -56.94 35.23
C ALA A 12 28.19 -58.12 34.38
N HIS A 13 27.29 -57.83 33.44
CA HIS A 13 27.40 -58.36 32.08
C HIS A 13 26.79 -57.40 31.04
N ARG A 14 27.52 -57.29 29.93
CA ARG A 14 27.41 -56.33 28.84
C ARG A 14 26.95 -57.12 27.62
N ILE A 15 25.78 -56.83 27.05
CA ILE A 15 25.45 -57.21 25.66
C ILE A 15 24.75 -56.03 24.98
N TYR A 16 25.34 -55.63 23.86
CA TYR A 16 24.92 -54.61 22.91
C TYR A 16 23.66 -55.05 22.14
N GLY A 17 22.74 -54.11 21.86
CA GLY A 17 21.58 -54.36 21.00
C GLY A 17 20.86 -53.08 20.54
N ALA A 18 21.36 -52.51 19.44
CA ALA A 18 20.72 -51.63 18.45
C ALA A 18 19.66 -50.57 18.89
N ALA A 19 20.07 -49.30 18.84
CA ALA A 19 19.19 -48.14 18.77
C ALA A 19 18.60 -47.97 17.37
N ASN A 20 17.26 -48.02 17.24
CA ASN A 20 16.55 -47.73 16.01
C ASN A 20 16.39 -46.21 15.84
N ARG A 21 17.28 -45.59 15.05
CA ARG A 21 17.12 -44.20 14.56
C ARG A 21 16.24 -44.21 13.31
N GLN A 22 14.96 -43.88 13.46
CA GLN A 22 14.16 -43.48 12.30
C GLN A 22 14.56 -42.07 11.84
N ARG A 23 15.27 -42.02 10.72
CA ARG A 23 15.55 -40.81 9.95
C ARG A 23 14.28 -40.42 9.18
N TYR A 24 13.70 -39.25 9.48
CA TYR A 24 12.69 -38.63 8.65
C TYR A 24 13.35 -38.06 7.37
N PRO A 25 12.82 -38.33 6.16
CA PRO A 25 13.38 -37.78 4.94
C PRO A 25 13.00 -36.30 4.80
N TRP A 26 14.02 -35.47 4.61
CA TRP A 26 14.02 -34.01 4.49
C TRP A 26 13.48 -33.47 3.14
N HIS A 27 12.80 -34.30 2.35
CA HIS A 27 12.40 -33.96 0.98
C HIS A 27 10.94 -33.52 0.80
N ILE A 28 10.09 -33.61 1.82
CA ILE A 28 8.66 -33.32 1.66
C ILE A 28 8.32 -31.84 1.94
N ARG A 29 9.17 -31.08 2.65
CA ARG A 29 8.89 -29.65 2.95
C ARG A 29 9.10 -28.69 1.77
N ALA A 30 9.98 -29.00 0.82
CA ALA A 30 10.26 -28.10 -0.30
C ALA A 30 9.09 -28.02 -1.31
N ALA A 31 8.48 -29.16 -1.64
CA ALA A 31 7.40 -29.24 -2.63
C ALA A 31 6.08 -28.57 -2.17
N PHE A 32 5.78 -28.58 -0.87
CA PHE A 32 4.58 -27.89 -0.33
C PHE A 32 4.76 -26.37 -0.29
N HIS A 33 5.98 -25.87 -0.09
CA HIS A 33 6.26 -24.43 -0.19
C HIS A 33 6.15 -23.97 -1.63
N GLU A 34 6.80 -24.67 -2.57
CA GLU A 34 6.86 -24.26 -3.97
C GLU A 34 5.47 -24.23 -4.65
N THR A 35 4.62 -25.23 -4.39
CA THR A 35 3.25 -25.30 -4.91
C THR A 35 2.32 -24.23 -4.35
N ARG A 36 2.47 -23.85 -3.08
CA ARG A 36 1.68 -22.75 -2.48
C ARG A 36 2.16 -21.39 -2.98
N HIS A 37 3.46 -21.24 -3.25
CA HIS A 37 4.07 -20.01 -3.74
C HIS A 37 3.72 -19.70 -5.20
N THR A 38 3.63 -20.71 -6.08
CA THR A 38 3.18 -20.51 -7.47
C THR A 38 1.70 -20.11 -7.52
N HIS A 39 0.86 -20.72 -6.69
CA HIS A 39 -0.57 -20.38 -6.57
C HIS A 39 -0.79 -18.93 -6.14
N LEU A 40 -0.11 -18.47 -5.07
CA LEU A 40 -0.18 -17.07 -4.61
C LEU A 40 0.32 -16.06 -5.66
N SER A 41 1.36 -16.41 -6.43
CA SER A 41 1.84 -15.53 -7.51
C SER A 41 0.87 -15.45 -8.69
N ALA A 42 0.19 -16.56 -9.01
CA ALA A 42 -0.84 -16.59 -10.04
C ALA A 42 -2.10 -15.83 -9.62
N GLU A 43 -2.53 -15.95 -8.36
CA GLU A 43 -3.65 -15.20 -7.79
C GLU A 43 -3.39 -13.69 -7.78
N ILE A 44 -2.19 -13.25 -7.36
CA ILE A 44 -1.82 -11.81 -7.42
C ILE A 44 -1.80 -11.32 -8.88
N SER A 45 -1.30 -12.13 -9.81
CA SER A 45 -1.24 -11.76 -11.23
C SER A 45 -2.62 -11.69 -11.89
N GLN A 46 -3.61 -12.42 -11.38
CA GLN A 46 -5.00 -12.31 -11.82
C GLN A 46 -5.67 -11.03 -11.32
N ILE A 47 -5.26 -10.51 -10.16
CA ILE A 47 -5.88 -9.34 -9.53
C ILE A 47 -5.17 -8.04 -9.92
N VAL A 48 -3.84 -8.06 -10.00
CA VAL A 48 -3.02 -6.92 -10.42
C VAL A 48 -2.53 -7.15 -11.85
N PRO A 49 -3.15 -6.53 -12.87
CA PRO A 49 -2.68 -6.66 -14.24
C PRO A 49 -1.25 -6.13 -14.35
N SER A 50 -0.48 -6.72 -15.26
CA SER A 50 0.90 -6.34 -15.52
C SER A 50 1.10 -5.98 -16.98
N LEU A 51 1.86 -4.92 -17.24
CA LEU A 51 2.34 -4.54 -18.57
C LEU A 51 3.86 -4.45 -18.57
N ASP A 52 4.49 -4.88 -19.65
CA ASP A 52 5.93 -4.73 -19.86
C ASP A 52 6.22 -3.41 -20.58
N ALA A 53 7.28 -2.73 -20.16
CA ALA A 53 7.88 -1.59 -20.85
C ALA A 53 9.36 -1.93 -21.12
N PRO A 54 9.68 -2.60 -22.24
CA PRO A 54 11.03 -3.05 -22.56
C PRO A 54 12.06 -1.92 -22.61
N ASP A 55 11.65 -0.74 -23.08
CA ASP A 55 12.49 0.46 -23.18
C ASP A 55 11.68 1.74 -22.95
N LEU A 56 12.37 2.88 -22.88
CA LEU A 56 11.79 4.18 -22.53
C LEU A 56 10.72 4.66 -23.52
N SER A 57 10.77 4.23 -24.79
CA SER A 57 9.84 4.70 -25.82
C SER A 57 8.39 4.30 -25.54
N TYR A 58 8.17 3.23 -24.77
CA TYR A 58 6.84 2.76 -24.37
C TYR A 58 6.07 3.81 -23.53
N ALA A 59 6.77 4.72 -22.84
CA ALA A 59 6.13 5.81 -22.11
C ALA A 59 5.37 6.79 -23.03
N GLN A 60 5.63 6.74 -24.34
CA GLN A 60 5.02 7.61 -25.36
C GLN A 60 4.36 6.81 -26.48
N GLU A 61 4.45 5.47 -26.46
CA GLU A 61 3.84 4.61 -27.46
C GLU A 61 2.31 4.60 -27.25
N PRO A 62 1.49 5.01 -28.24
CA PRO A 62 0.06 5.21 -28.05
C PRO A 62 -0.71 3.97 -27.57
N GLY A 63 -0.34 2.77 -28.03
CA GLY A 63 -0.98 1.52 -27.62
C GLY A 63 -0.73 1.18 -26.15
N HIS A 64 0.50 1.36 -25.68
CA HIS A 64 0.92 1.14 -24.31
C HIS A 64 0.28 2.17 -23.37
N VAL A 65 0.33 3.45 -23.73
CA VAL A 65 -0.29 4.54 -22.95
C VAL A 65 -1.80 4.32 -22.81
N ARG A 66 -2.47 3.92 -23.91
CA ARG A 66 -3.90 3.56 -23.88
C ARG A 66 -4.14 2.38 -22.94
N SER A 67 -3.35 1.32 -23.03
CA SER A 67 -3.47 0.14 -22.17
C SER A 67 -3.30 0.48 -20.69
N VAL A 68 -2.35 1.36 -20.36
CA VAL A 68 -2.18 1.88 -18.99
C VAL A 68 -3.44 2.60 -18.52
N CYS A 69 -3.98 3.51 -19.34
CA CYS A 69 -5.17 4.28 -19.03
C CYS A 69 -6.39 3.37 -18.80
N GLU A 70 -6.67 2.46 -19.73
CA GLU A 70 -7.79 1.52 -19.67
C GLU A 70 -7.70 0.61 -18.45
N MET A 71 -6.51 0.06 -18.14
CA MET A 71 -6.31 -0.79 -16.96
C MET A 71 -6.52 -0.03 -15.66
N LEU A 72 -6.04 1.22 -15.57
CA LEU A 72 -6.30 2.08 -14.41
C LEU A 72 -7.79 2.41 -14.26
N GLN A 73 -8.51 2.67 -15.35
CA GLN A 73 -9.95 2.93 -15.29
C GLN A 73 -10.73 1.67 -14.89
N GLN A 74 -10.42 0.51 -15.47
CA GLN A 74 -11.15 -0.73 -15.23
C GLN A 74 -10.84 -1.33 -13.85
N ARG A 75 -9.55 -1.49 -13.53
CA ARG A 75 -9.10 -2.21 -12.32
C ARG A 75 -8.71 -1.29 -11.18
N GLY A 76 -8.36 -0.03 -11.45
CA GLY A 76 -7.86 0.90 -10.44
C GLY A 76 -6.48 0.53 -9.89
N ILE A 77 -5.81 -0.47 -10.46
CA ILE A 77 -4.47 -0.89 -10.06
C ILE A 77 -3.77 -1.55 -11.24
N LEU A 78 -2.48 -1.25 -11.42
CA LEU A 78 -1.68 -1.75 -12.52
C LEU A 78 -0.21 -1.83 -12.10
N LYS A 79 0.46 -2.93 -12.45
CA LYS A 79 1.92 -3.04 -12.39
C LYS A 79 2.51 -2.82 -13.78
N VAL A 80 3.57 -2.04 -13.87
CA VAL A 80 4.44 -1.95 -15.05
C VAL A 80 5.82 -2.51 -14.70
N ILE A 81 6.36 -3.36 -15.56
CA ILE A 81 7.70 -3.95 -15.43
C ILE A 81 8.62 -3.26 -16.43
N LEU A 82 9.68 -2.62 -15.94
CA LEU A 82 10.67 -1.95 -16.79
C LEU A 82 11.76 -2.94 -17.22
N GLY A 83 12.00 -3.03 -18.53
CA GLY A 83 13.12 -3.78 -19.11
C GLY A 83 14.48 -3.08 -18.97
N PHE A 84 14.52 -1.89 -18.38
CA PHE A 84 15.68 -1.01 -18.30
C PHE A 84 15.78 -0.35 -16.92
N ALA A 85 16.99 0.16 -16.60
CA ALA A 85 17.19 0.95 -15.39
C ALA A 85 16.67 2.39 -15.60
N ASP A 86 15.93 2.92 -14.63
CA ASP A 86 15.35 4.26 -14.71
C ASP A 86 15.44 5.00 -13.36
N GLU A 87 16.66 5.23 -12.89
CA GLU A 87 16.91 5.90 -11.61
C GLU A 87 16.39 7.34 -11.54
N LYS A 88 16.07 7.96 -12.68
CA LYS A 88 15.55 9.33 -12.78
C LYS A 88 14.04 9.37 -13.04
N SER A 89 13.37 8.22 -13.10
CA SER A 89 11.92 8.13 -13.32
C SER A 89 11.45 8.77 -14.62
N ARG A 90 12.29 8.72 -15.67
CA ARG A 90 11.99 9.27 -16.99
C ARG A 90 10.80 8.58 -17.63
N TYR A 91 10.64 7.28 -17.41
CA TYR A 91 9.48 6.55 -17.88
C TYR A 91 8.20 7.10 -17.26
N LEU A 92 8.15 7.25 -15.94
CA LEU A 92 6.99 7.81 -15.24
C LEU A 92 6.71 9.24 -15.68
N GLU A 93 7.73 10.08 -15.78
CA GLU A 93 7.60 11.47 -16.24
C GLU A 93 6.94 11.53 -17.63
N GLN A 94 7.47 10.77 -18.60
CA GLN A 94 6.95 10.75 -19.97
C GLN A 94 5.57 10.11 -20.07
N LEU A 95 5.31 9.03 -19.32
CA LEU A 95 4.01 8.36 -19.27
C LEU A 95 2.92 9.32 -18.79
N LEU A 96 3.19 10.09 -17.73
CA LEU A 96 2.22 11.04 -17.18
C LEU A 96 1.94 12.20 -18.13
N LEU A 97 2.96 12.67 -18.87
CA LEU A 97 2.77 13.66 -19.94
C LEU A 97 1.93 13.10 -21.09
N SER A 98 2.14 11.84 -21.48
CA SER A 98 1.33 11.18 -22.51
C SER A 98 -0.11 10.95 -22.06
N LEU A 99 -0.33 10.50 -20.83
CA LEU A 99 -1.68 10.37 -20.25
C LEU A 99 -2.43 11.71 -20.18
N HIS A 100 -1.72 12.79 -19.86
CA HIS A 100 -2.29 14.14 -19.90
C HIS A 100 -2.71 14.53 -21.32
N ARG A 101 -1.78 14.42 -22.27
CA ARG A 101 -1.98 14.83 -23.66
C ARG A 101 -3.08 14.02 -24.35
N ASP A 102 -3.09 12.70 -24.16
CA ASP A 102 -3.87 11.77 -24.99
C ASP A 102 -5.14 11.25 -24.28
N HIS A 103 -5.20 11.34 -22.94
CA HIS A 103 -6.30 10.77 -22.13
C HIS A 103 -6.89 11.74 -21.09
N GLY A 104 -6.50 13.02 -21.10
CA GLY A 104 -7.15 14.07 -20.31
C GLY A 104 -6.86 14.04 -18.80
N HIS A 105 -5.90 13.24 -18.34
CA HIS A 105 -5.46 13.28 -16.95
C HIS A 105 -4.89 14.65 -16.58
N GLN A 106 -5.09 15.13 -15.36
CA GLN A 106 -4.37 16.32 -14.89
C GLN A 106 -2.90 15.99 -14.59
N LEU A 107 -2.03 16.98 -14.79
CA LEU A 107 -0.59 16.87 -14.53
C LEU A 107 -0.29 16.57 -13.04
N PRO A 108 0.90 16.06 -12.73
CA PRO A 108 1.27 15.73 -11.36
C PRO A 108 1.26 16.94 -10.43
N ILE A 109 0.87 16.70 -9.18
CA ILE A 109 0.88 17.72 -8.13
C ILE A 109 2.23 17.75 -7.42
N SER A 110 2.67 18.94 -7.00
CA SER A 110 3.85 19.07 -6.15
C SER A 110 3.62 18.42 -4.79
N HIS A 111 4.67 17.78 -4.25
CA HIS A 111 4.57 17.11 -2.96
C HIS A 111 4.53 18.07 -1.78
N SER A 112 5.23 19.20 -1.90
CA SER A 112 5.24 20.27 -0.91
C SER A 112 5.58 21.59 -1.62
N ALA A 113 5.65 22.69 -0.86
CA ALA A 113 6.14 23.96 -1.39
C ALA A 113 7.59 23.88 -1.92
N THR A 114 8.38 22.90 -1.47
CA THR A 114 9.81 22.77 -1.78
C THR A 114 10.14 21.55 -2.63
N ARG A 115 9.16 20.69 -2.94
CA ARG A 115 9.36 19.44 -3.68
C ARG A 115 8.41 19.34 -4.86
N GLY A 116 8.97 19.05 -6.03
CA GLY A 116 8.25 18.88 -7.29
C GLY A 116 7.41 17.61 -7.36
N TRP A 117 7.30 17.02 -8.55
CA TRP A 117 6.41 15.88 -8.82
C TRP A 117 6.84 14.60 -8.12
N PHE A 118 8.14 14.38 -7.99
CA PHE A 118 8.70 13.15 -7.44
C PHE A 118 9.13 13.32 -6.00
N TRP A 119 8.85 12.29 -5.20
CA TRP A 119 9.19 12.19 -3.78
C TRP A 119 9.91 10.89 -3.50
N ASP A 120 11.05 10.94 -2.82
CA ASP A 120 11.76 9.75 -2.41
C ASP A 120 11.10 9.16 -1.15
N VAL A 121 10.63 7.93 -1.25
CA VAL A 121 10.12 7.15 -0.12
C VAL A 121 11.28 6.29 0.36
N LEU A 122 12.14 6.92 1.15
CA LEU A 122 13.41 6.42 1.64
C LEU A 122 13.50 6.69 3.15
N PRO A 123 13.75 5.68 4.00
CA PRO A 123 14.01 5.90 5.41
C PRO A 123 15.16 6.90 5.63
N SER A 124 14.92 7.92 6.44
CA SER A 124 15.94 8.91 6.82
C SER A 124 15.66 9.39 8.23
N SER A 125 16.70 9.52 9.05
CA SER A 125 16.61 10.04 10.43
C SER A 125 17.22 11.44 10.60
N THR A 126 17.93 11.94 9.59
CA THR A 126 18.74 13.16 9.69
C THR A 126 18.50 14.18 8.58
N SER A 127 17.96 13.78 7.44
CA SER A 127 17.71 14.66 6.29
C SER A 127 16.29 14.41 5.75
N PHE A 128 15.40 15.36 6.00
CA PHE A 128 13.98 15.27 5.61
C PHE A 128 13.69 16.11 4.37
N GLN A 129 12.75 15.66 3.54
CA GLN A 129 12.36 16.35 2.32
C GLN A 129 11.41 17.54 2.53
N SER A 130 10.71 17.58 3.67
CA SER A 130 9.89 18.70 4.15
C SER A 130 10.60 19.45 5.27
N ALA A 131 10.57 20.78 5.23
CA ALA A 131 11.30 21.75 6.09
C ALA A 131 11.47 21.35 7.57
N ASN A 132 12.40 20.42 7.84
CA ASN A 132 12.70 19.79 9.14
C ASN A 132 11.58 18.96 9.78
N CYS A 133 10.55 18.56 9.04
CA CYS A 133 9.53 17.62 9.50
C CYS A 133 9.69 16.30 8.75
N GLN A 134 9.83 15.19 9.47
CA GLN A 134 9.91 13.85 8.87
C GLN A 134 8.52 13.41 8.40
N ALA A 135 8.37 13.15 7.10
CA ALA A 135 7.14 12.55 6.60
C ALA A 135 7.05 11.07 7.02
N ARG A 136 5.83 10.53 7.16
CA ARG A 136 5.62 9.10 7.47
C ARG A 136 6.29 8.16 6.45
N SER A 137 6.42 8.59 5.21
CA SER A 137 7.13 7.86 4.14
C SER A 137 8.64 7.76 4.35
N GLU A 138 9.22 8.63 5.19
CA GLU A 138 10.66 8.68 5.52
C GLU A 138 10.98 7.96 6.84
N THR A 139 9.98 7.36 7.50
CA THR A 139 10.18 6.52 8.69
C THR A 139 10.28 5.04 8.31
N MET A 140 10.80 4.22 9.22
CA MET A 140 10.77 2.76 9.11
C MET A 140 9.49 2.14 9.71
N GLU A 141 8.68 2.93 10.40
CA GLU A 141 7.49 2.47 11.13
C GLU A 141 6.37 1.93 10.22
N ASP A 142 5.40 1.25 10.80
CA ASP A 142 4.16 0.93 10.07
C ASP A 142 3.50 2.23 9.56
N PHE A 143 2.96 2.15 8.35
CA PHE A 143 2.05 3.15 7.81
C PHE A 143 0.66 2.50 7.68
N PRO A 144 -0.28 2.83 8.58
CA PRO A 144 -1.64 2.27 8.56
C PRO A 144 -2.40 2.54 7.27
N TRP A 145 -3.57 1.92 7.13
CA TRP A 145 -4.46 2.10 5.98
C TRP A 145 -4.81 3.56 5.73
N HIS A 146 -4.58 4.02 4.50
CA HIS A 146 -4.90 5.37 4.07
C HIS A 146 -5.07 5.48 2.55
N THR A 147 -5.62 6.61 2.16
CA THR A 147 -5.51 7.20 0.82
C THR A 147 -4.52 8.36 0.87
N ASP A 148 -3.75 8.53 -0.20
CA ASP A 148 -2.75 9.58 -0.29
C ASP A 148 -3.43 10.95 -0.39
N CYS A 149 -2.87 11.96 0.30
CA CYS A 149 -3.41 13.33 0.25
C CYS A 149 -4.91 13.42 0.59
N SER A 150 -5.41 12.63 1.55
CA SER A 150 -6.81 12.69 1.98
C SER A 150 -7.27 14.08 2.43
N TYR A 151 -6.34 14.93 2.84
CA TYR A 151 -6.54 16.32 3.27
C TYR A 151 -6.56 17.35 2.12
N GLU A 152 -6.13 16.98 0.90
CA GLU A 152 -6.15 17.88 -0.26
C GLU A 152 -7.54 17.96 -0.87
N ASN A 153 -7.90 19.12 -1.43
CA ASN A 153 -9.14 19.32 -2.15
C ASN A 153 -8.91 20.11 -3.45
N PRO A 154 -9.02 19.49 -4.64
CA PRO A 154 -9.27 18.06 -4.85
C PRO A 154 -8.06 17.16 -4.47
N PRO A 155 -8.28 15.90 -4.04
CA PRO A 155 -7.20 14.95 -3.83
C PRO A 155 -6.76 14.30 -5.16
N PRO A 156 -5.48 13.87 -5.28
CA PRO A 156 -5.01 13.13 -6.44
C PRO A 156 -5.81 11.84 -6.61
N ARG A 157 -6.32 11.61 -7.83
CA ARG A 157 -6.99 10.35 -8.16
C ARG A 157 -6.03 9.18 -8.20
N TYR A 158 -4.81 9.40 -8.69
CA TYR A 158 -3.84 8.33 -8.85
C TYR A 158 -2.51 8.64 -8.16
N PHE A 159 -1.84 7.57 -7.73
CA PHE A 159 -0.43 7.64 -7.36
C PHE A 159 0.33 6.45 -7.95
N ALA A 160 1.65 6.61 -8.07
CA ALA A 160 2.54 5.54 -8.49
C ALA A 160 3.73 5.43 -7.55
N LEU A 161 4.21 4.21 -7.37
CA LEU A 161 5.45 3.89 -6.66
C LEU A 161 6.38 3.11 -7.60
N GLN A 162 7.50 3.71 -7.96
CA GLN A 162 8.60 3.03 -8.63
C GLN A 162 9.53 2.41 -7.61
N VAL A 163 9.85 1.13 -7.77
CA VAL A 163 10.82 0.41 -6.94
C VAL A 163 12.23 0.61 -7.49
N LEU A 164 13.02 1.43 -6.80
CA LEU A 164 14.44 1.64 -7.08
C LEU A 164 15.31 0.68 -6.27
N GLN A 165 14.91 0.38 -5.03
CA GLN A 165 15.48 -0.68 -4.21
C GLN A 165 14.38 -1.25 -3.29
N PRO A 166 13.99 -2.52 -3.45
CA PRO A 166 13.02 -3.14 -2.56
C PRO A 166 13.63 -3.38 -1.17
N ASP A 167 12.78 -3.65 -0.18
CA ASP A 167 13.27 -4.13 1.12
C ASP A 167 13.87 -5.54 0.98
N ARG A 168 15.14 -5.71 1.32
CA ARG A 168 15.85 -7.00 1.20
C ARG A 168 15.63 -7.94 2.38
N TYR A 169 14.97 -7.49 3.45
CA TYR A 169 14.86 -8.21 4.72
C TYR A 169 13.41 -8.60 5.08
N GLY A 170 12.49 -8.55 4.10
CA GLY A 170 11.11 -8.97 4.27
C GLY A 170 10.27 -8.00 5.10
N GLY A 171 10.62 -6.71 5.08
CA GLY A 171 9.80 -5.59 5.55
C GLY A 171 9.22 -4.77 4.40
N GLY A 172 8.63 -3.62 4.70
CA GLY A 172 8.20 -2.63 3.72
C GLY A 172 7.20 -3.10 2.64
N THR A 173 6.48 -4.19 2.91
CA THR A 173 5.42 -4.75 2.06
C THR A 173 4.33 -3.69 1.85
N LEU A 174 4.05 -3.38 0.59
CA LEU A 174 2.89 -2.58 0.22
C LEU A 174 1.65 -3.47 0.30
N SER A 175 0.69 -3.10 1.14
CA SER A 175 -0.61 -3.75 1.19
C SER A 175 -1.65 -2.81 0.59
N VAL A 176 -2.55 -3.34 -0.23
CA VAL A 176 -3.65 -2.57 -0.82
C VAL A 176 -4.98 -3.24 -0.51
N MET A 177 -6.00 -2.45 -0.21
CA MET A 177 -7.34 -2.94 0.13
C MET A 177 -8.39 -2.32 -0.78
N ASN A 178 -9.23 -3.15 -1.39
CA ASN A 178 -10.27 -2.71 -2.31
C ASN A 178 -11.43 -2.06 -1.53
N VAL A 179 -11.71 -0.79 -1.83
CA VAL A 179 -12.73 0.00 -1.11
C VAL A 179 -14.14 -0.51 -1.35
N GLU A 180 -14.45 -0.99 -2.56
CA GLU A 180 -15.78 -1.54 -2.88
C GLU A 180 -16.10 -2.73 -1.97
N ARG A 181 -15.17 -3.70 -1.88
CA ARG A 181 -15.31 -4.87 -1.00
C ARG A 181 -15.33 -4.50 0.48
N LEU A 182 -14.48 -3.57 0.91
CA LEU A 182 -14.52 -3.08 2.29
C LEU A 182 -15.87 -2.45 2.63
N SER A 183 -16.44 -1.68 1.69
CA SER A 183 -17.71 -0.99 1.91
C SER A 183 -18.90 -1.96 2.02
N GLU A 184 -18.81 -3.14 1.43
CA GLU A 184 -19.81 -4.21 1.56
C GLU A 184 -19.88 -4.80 2.98
N LEU A 185 -18.80 -4.66 3.76
CA LEU A 185 -18.74 -5.10 5.16
C LEU A 185 -19.40 -4.12 6.13
N LEU A 186 -19.76 -2.93 5.66
CA LEU A 186 -20.34 -1.87 6.47
C LEU A 186 -21.87 -1.91 6.43
N SER A 187 -22.48 -1.64 7.57
CA SER A 187 -23.92 -1.42 7.71
C SER A 187 -24.41 -0.31 6.76
N PRO A 188 -25.66 -0.39 6.28
CA PRO A 188 -26.27 0.72 5.53
C PRO A 188 -26.16 2.07 6.27
N GLU A 189 -26.36 2.06 7.58
CA GLU A 189 -26.33 3.25 8.44
C GLU A 189 -24.93 3.87 8.53
N ALA A 190 -23.89 3.03 8.66
CA ALA A 190 -22.51 3.50 8.64
C ALA A 190 -22.13 4.06 7.28
N ARG A 191 -22.50 3.39 6.18
CA ARG A 191 -22.25 3.90 4.82
C ARG A 191 -22.90 5.26 4.59
N GLU A 192 -24.15 5.43 5.00
CA GLU A 192 -24.84 6.71 4.89
C GLU A 192 -24.15 7.80 5.72
N SER A 193 -23.74 7.47 6.95
CA SER A 193 -23.07 8.42 7.84
C SER A 193 -21.68 8.80 7.34
N LEU A 194 -20.90 7.84 6.82
CA LEU A 194 -19.58 8.08 6.20
C LEU A 194 -19.69 8.90 4.90
N ALA A 195 -20.84 8.85 4.23
CA ALA A 195 -21.10 9.62 3.01
C ALA A 195 -21.45 11.09 3.24
N ARG A 196 -21.70 11.49 4.49
CA ARG A 196 -22.04 12.88 4.84
C ARG A 196 -20.78 13.70 5.14
N PRO A 197 -20.81 15.02 4.87
CA PRO A 197 -19.67 15.90 5.12
C PRO A 197 -19.56 16.27 6.61
N GLU A 198 -19.36 15.26 7.46
CA GLU A 198 -19.32 15.38 8.93
C GLU A 198 -17.97 14.99 9.50
N PHE A 199 -16.91 15.06 8.69
CA PHE A 199 -15.56 14.75 9.11
C PHE A 199 -14.64 15.92 8.81
N LEU A 200 -14.04 16.48 9.86
CA LEU A 200 -12.93 17.40 9.72
C LEU A 200 -11.66 16.60 9.43
N ILE A 201 -10.94 16.98 8.38
CA ILE A 201 -9.74 16.32 7.90
C ILE A 201 -8.59 17.32 7.95
N ARG A 202 -7.65 17.11 8.86
CA ARG A 202 -6.52 18.00 9.09
C ARG A 202 -5.44 17.83 8.02
N THR A 203 -4.86 18.94 7.58
CA THR A 203 -3.61 18.92 6.80
C THR A 203 -2.43 18.70 7.75
N PRO A 204 -1.59 17.68 7.52
CA PRO A 204 -0.40 17.47 8.33
C PRO A 204 0.55 18.68 8.25
N PRO A 205 1.22 19.08 9.34
CA PRO A 205 2.08 20.27 9.37
C PRO A 205 3.12 20.32 8.25
N GLU A 206 3.70 19.16 7.91
CA GLU A 206 4.74 19.03 6.88
C GLU A 206 4.25 19.27 5.44
N PHE A 207 2.92 19.28 5.24
CA PHE A 207 2.29 19.49 3.93
C PHE A 207 1.47 20.78 3.84
N ILE A 208 1.52 21.66 4.86
CA ILE A 208 0.84 22.96 4.81
C ILE A 208 1.47 23.83 3.72
N LYS A 209 0.69 24.12 2.67
CA LYS A 209 1.06 25.06 1.59
C LYS A 209 0.62 26.49 1.89
N HIS A 210 -0.52 26.64 2.58
CA HIS A 210 -1.13 27.92 2.92
C HIS A 210 -1.56 27.93 4.39
N PRO A 211 -1.01 28.83 5.23
CA PRO A 211 -1.31 28.85 6.67
C PRO A 211 -2.79 28.99 7.03
N GLY A 212 -3.61 29.59 6.16
CA GLY A 212 -5.06 29.75 6.36
C GLY A 212 -5.92 28.53 6.02
N HIS A 213 -5.35 27.50 5.38
CA HIS A 213 -6.06 26.29 4.97
C HIS A 213 -5.41 25.07 5.63
N GLN A 214 -5.80 24.80 6.88
CA GLN A 214 -5.20 23.72 7.69
C GLN A 214 -6.11 22.49 7.81
N HIS A 215 -7.34 22.58 7.33
CA HIS A 215 -8.28 21.47 7.33
C HIS A 215 -9.33 21.66 6.24
N ILE A 216 -10.03 20.58 5.94
CA ILE A 216 -11.26 20.57 5.15
C ILE A 216 -12.35 19.84 5.94
N VAL A 217 -13.61 20.10 5.63
CA VAL A 217 -14.74 19.27 6.07
C VAL A 217 -15.25 18.50 4.87
N GLY A 218 -15.46 17.19 5.01
CA GLY A 218 -15.91 16.35 3.91
C GLY A 218 -16.34 14.96 4.33
N SER A 219 -16.74 14.17 3.34
CA SER A 219 -17.14 12.77 3.51
C SER A 219 -15.94 11.83 3.47
N ILE A 220 -16.07 10.66 4.12
CA ILE A 220 -15.08 9.58 4.05
C ILE A 220 -15.40 8.63 2.89
N LEU A 221 -16.67 8.27 2.73
CA LEU A 221 -17.15 7.39 1.66
C LEU A 221 -17.84 8.25 0.61
N LEU A 222 -17.56 8.03 -0.67
CA LEU A 222 -18.07 8.85 -1.76
C LEU A 222 -18.64 7.97 -2.86
N ALA A 223 -19.63 8.52 -3.56
CA ALA A 223 -20.24 7.86 -4.71
C ALA A 223 -19.29 7.94 -5.92
N ASN A 224 -19.27 6.88 -6.72
CA ASN A 224 -18.73 6.94 -8.08
C ASN A 224 -19.76 7.49 -9.08
N ASP A 225 -19.41 7.49 -10.36
CA ASP A 225 -20.26 8.00 -11.45
C ASP A 225 -21.60 7.26 -11.57
N GLU A 226 -21.65 6.01 -11.12
CA GLU A 226 -22.87 5.19 -11.08
C GLU A 226 -23.66 5.34 -9.75
N GLY A 227 -23.26 6.25 -8.87
CA GLY A 227 -23.93 6.50 -7.58
C GLY A 227 -23.61 5.49 -6.48
N ARG A 228 -22.66 4.56 -6.71
CA ARG A 228 -22.28 3.54 -5.73
C ARG A 228 -21.24 4.10 -4.75
N LEU A 229 -21.50 3.96 -3.45
CA LEU A 229 -20.60 4.36 -2.38
C LEU A 229 -19.39 3.42 -2.26
N ASN A 230 -18.43 3.53 -3.18
CA ASN A 230 -17.26 2.66 -3.29
C ASN A 230 -15.94 3.41 -3.53
N LEU A 231 -15.95 4.74 -3.38
CA LEU A 231 -14.76 5.57 -3.35
C LEU A 231 -14.51 6.01 -1.91
N MET A 232 -13.26 6.12 -1.51
CA MET A 232 -12.92 6.51 -0.14
C MET A 232 -11.87 7.60 -0.11
N ARG A 233 -11.99 8.46 0.90
CA ARG A 233 -10.98 9.40 1.37
C ARG A 233 -10.75 9.10 2.85
N PHE A 234 -9.62 8.50 3.17
CA PHE A 234 -9.36 8.04 4.53
C PHE A 234 -7.90 8.21 4.93
N ARG A 235 -7.69 8.73 6.13
CA ARG A 235 -6.43 8.64 6.87
C ARG A 235 -6.73 8.92 8.33
N GLU A 236 -6.80 7.86 9.12
CA GLU A 236 -7.39 7.87 10.46
C GLU A 236 -6.84 8.97 11.39
N ASP A 237 -5.52 9.14 11.42
CA ASP A 237 -4.84 10.10 12.32
C ASP A 237 -5.18 11.58 12.04
N LEU A 238 -5.84 11.86 10.90
CA LEU A 238 -6.22 13.20 10.49
C LEU A 238 -7.71 13.51 10.67
N LEU A 239 -8.51 12.51 11.04
CA LEU A 239 -9.96 12.62 11.08
C LEU A 239 -10.47 13.07 12.45
N THR A 240 -11.47 13.94 12.45
CA THR A 240 -12.28 14.27 13.62
C THR A 240 -13.76 14.22 13.22
N PRO A 241 -14.55 13.27 13.74
CA PRO A 241 -15.99 13.24 13.48
C PRO A 241 -16.67 14.44 14.13
N LEU A 242 -17.64 15.04 13.44
CA LEU A 242 -18.36 16.25 13.86
C LEU A 242 -19.74 15.95 14.47
N SER A 243 -20.14 14.68 14.52
CA SER A 243 -21.42 14.22 15.08
C SER A 243 -21.27 12.84 15.71
N GLU A 244 -22.22 12.46 16.58
CA GLU A 244 -22.24 11.12 17.22
C GLU A 244 -22.36 10.00 16.18
N ARG A 245 -23.20 10.18 15.16
CA ARG A 245 -23.34 9.21 14.06
C ARG A 245 -22.06 9.07 13.24
N ALA A 246 -21.36 10.18 12.98
CA ALA A 246 -20.08 10.15 12.28
C ALA A 246 -19.02 9.42 13.11
N SER A 247 -19.03 9.61 14.43
CA SER A 247 -18.15 8.89 15.35
C SER A 247 -18.45 7.39 15.37
N ALA A 248 -19.72 7.00 15.45
CA ALA A 248 -20.13 5.59 15.43
C ALA A 248 -19.76 4.91 14.11
N ALA A 249 -20.00 5.57 12.97
CA ALA A 249 -19.67 5.04 11.65
C ALA A 249 -18.16 4.94 11.41
N LEU A 250 -17.36 5.87 11.94
CA LEU A 250 -15.90 5.80 11.90
C LEU A 250 -15.35 4.64 12.74
N GLU A 251 -15.97 4.37 13.90
CA GLU A 251 -15.62 3.21 14.73
C GLU A 251 -15.97 1.89 14.01
N GLU A 252 -17.12 1.81 13.35
CA GLU A 252 -17.47 0.63 12.54
C GLU A 252 -16.47 0.41 11.39
N LEU A 253 -16.07 1.47 10.68
CA LEU A 253 -15.04 1.40 9.65
C LEU A 253 -13.69 0.92 10.23
N ARG A 254 -13.30 1.41 11.41
CA ARG A 254 -12.08 0.96 12.10
C ARG A 254 -12.13 -0.53 12.40
N GLN A 255 -13.26 -1.04 12.87
CA GLN A 255 -13.44 -2.46 13.16
C GLN A 255 -13.40 -3.29 11.87
N ALA A 256 -14.06 -2.84 10.79
CA ALA A 256 -14.01 -3.49 9.49
C ALA A 256 -12.57 -3.60 8.94
N LEU A 257 -11.77 -2.52 9.03
CA LEU A 257 -10.36 -2.51 8.62
C LEU A 257 -9.49 -3.51 9.39
N GLN A 258 -9.85 -3.81 10.64
CA GLN A 258 -9.11 -4.75 11.49
C GLN A 258 -9.61 -6.20 11.36
N GLY A 259 -10.83 -6.39 10.87
CA GLY A 259 -11.51 -7.68 10.74
C GLY A 259 -10.80 -8.67 9.81
N ALA A 260 -10.92 -9.96 10.10
CA ALA A 260 -10.35 -11.03 9.29
C ALA A 260 -10.95 -11.05 7.86
N GLU A 261 -12.24 -10.75 7.72
CA GLU A 261 -12.93 -10.74 6.43
C GLU A 261 -12.34 -9.71 5.46
N ALA A 262 -12.02 -8.51 5.94
CA ALA A 262 -11.33 -7.50 5.14
C ALA A 262 -9.92 -7.96 4.72
N ARG A 263 -9.20 -8.67 5.61
CA ARG A 263 -7.87 -9.21 5.30
C ARG A 263 -7.92 -10.30 4.24
N ASP A 264 -8.90 -11.20 4.32
CA ASP A 264 -8.97 -12.37 3.46
C ASP A 264 -9.62 -12.06 2.09
N HIS A 265 -10.60 -11.16 2.05
CA HIS A 265 -11.41 -10.92 0.85
C HIS A 265 -11.10 -9.62 0.10
N SER A 266 -10.50 -8.63 0.77
CA SER A 266 -10.30 -7.29 0.16
C SER A 266 -8.85 -6.85 0.07
N THR A 267 -7.91 -7.56 0.70
CA THR A 267 -6.52 -7.12 0.83
C THR A 267 -5.56 -7.93 -0.06
N LEU A 268 -4.61 -7.23 -0.68
CA LEU A 268 -3.48 -7.82 -1.40
C LEU A 268 -2.17 -7.37 -0.76
N HIS A 269 -1.23 -8.30 -0.57
CA HIS A 269 0.09 -8.02 -0.02
C HIS A 269 1.17 -8.13 -1.10
N LEU A 270 1.67 -6.98 -1.54
CA LEU A 270 2.68 -6.85 -2.58
C LEU A 270 4.07 -6.79 -1.93
N THR A 271 4.64 -7.98 -1.70
CA THR A 271 6.00 -8.16 -1.16
C THR A 271 7.08 -7.74 -2.17
N ALA A 272 8.33 -7.66 -1.73
CA ALA A 272 9.49 -7.44 -2.61
C ALA A 272 9.59 -8.45 -3.78
N LYS A 273 9.04 -9.66 -3.64
CA LYS A 273 8.97 -10.63 -4.74
C LYS A 273 7.91 -10.25 -5.78
N ALA A 274 6.78 -9.68 -5.34
CA ALA A 274 5.71 -9.23 -6.23
C ALA A 274 6.04 -7.88 -6.89
N LEU A 275 6.72 -7.01 -6.17
CA LEU A 275 7.22 -5.70 -6.63
C LEU A 275 8.74 -5.62 -6.46
N PRO A 276 9.51 -6.35 -7.30
CA PRO A 276 10.97 -6.24 -7.30
C PRO A 276 11.41 -4.88 -7.86
N GLU A 277 12.72 -4.62 -7.78
CA GLU A 277 13.36 -3.52 -8.52
C GLU A 277 12.86 -3.45 -9.96
N ARG A 278 12.75 -2.23 -10.52
CA ARG A 278 12.25 -1.97 -11.88
C ARG A 278 10.76 -2.27 -12.06
N SER A 279 10.03 -2.46 -10.97
CA SER A 279 8.57 -2.44 -11.00
C SER A 279 8.06 -1.04 -10.69
N ILE A 280 6.97 -0.66 -11.35
CA ILE A 280 6.14 0.48 -10.98
C ILE A 280 4.75 -0.05 -10.67
N ILE A 281 4.18 0.31 -9.52
CA ILE A 281 2.77 0.09 -9.24
C ILE A 281 2.04 1.43 -9.36
N LEU A 282 0.95 1.46 -10.13
CA LEU A 282 0.05 2.59 -10.30
C LEU A 282 -1.30 2.21 -9.68
N ILE A 283 -1.87 3.11 -8.87
CA ILE A 283 -3.07 2.85 -8.08
C ILE A 283 -4.05 4.03 -8.18
N ASP A 284 -5.32 3.72 -8.41
CA ASP A 284 -6.45 4.62 -8.18
C ASP A 284 -6.67 4.75 -6.67
N ASN A 285 -6.18 5.88 -6.16
CA ASN A 285 -6.14 6.26 -4.75
C ASN A 285 -7.54 6.38 -4.13
N ARG A 286 -8.60 6.42 -4.93
CA ARG A 286 -9.99 6.50 -4.45
C ARG A 286 -10.60 5.12 -4.26
N ARG A 287 -10.17 4.14 -5.06
CA ARG A 287 -10.71 2.77 -5.09
C ARG A 287 -9.91 1.80 -4.23
N TRP A 288 -8.69 2.19 -3.82
CA TRP A 288 -7.79 1.36 -3.05
C TRP A 288 -7.20 2.13 -1.88
N LEU A 289 -7.40 1.60 -0.66
CA LEU A 289 -6.57 1.98 0.47
C LEU A 289 -5.21 1.33 0.33
N HIS A 290 -4.18 1.93 0.92
CA HIS A 290 -2.87 1.33 1.01
C HIS A 290 -2.27 1.47 2.40
N ALA A 291 -1.41 0.51 2.74
CA ALA A 291 -0.66 0.45 3.98
C ALA A 291 0.74 -0.10 3.71
N ARG A 292 1.66 0.15 4.63
CA ARG A 292 3.02 -0.37 4.60
C ARG A 292 3.33 -0.97 5.97
N ASN A 293 3.80 -2.21 6.00
CA ASN A 293 4.35 -2.75 7.25
C ASN A 293 5.77 -2.21 7.52
N HIS A 294 6.30 -2.52 8.69
CA HIS A 294 7.58 -2.06 9.16
C HIS A 294 8.68 -2.34 8.12
N VAL A 295 9.42 -1.30 7.76
CA VAL A 295 10.57 -1.40 6.87
C VAL A 295 11.73 -1.96 7.69
N LYS A 296 12.40 -2.97 7.15
CA LYS A 296 13.55 -3.60 7.80
C LYS A 296 14.86 -3.21 7.13
N ASP A 297 14.80 -2.70 5.90
CA ASP A 297 15.94 -2.26 5.13
C ASP A 297 16.06 -0.72 5.11
N PRO A 298 17.07 -0.12 5.76
CA PRO A 298 17.27 1.32 5.74
C PRO A 298 17.62 1.85 4.33
N GLU A 299 18.08 0.98 3.42
CA GLU A 299 18.37 1.35 2.02
C GLU A 299 17.16 1.13 1.09
N ARG A 300 15.99 0.75 1.63
CA ARG A 300 14.77 0.62 0.83
C ARG A 300 14.43 1.96 0.18
N HIS A 301 14.35 1.99 -1.14
CA HIS A 301 14.11 3.21 -1.90
C HIS A 301 12.98 3.01 -2.91
N LEU A 302 11.88 3.73 -2.72
CA LEU A 302 10.89 3.91 -3.77
C LEU A 302 10.82 5.37 -4.18
N ARG A 303 10.29 5.63 -5.38
CA ARG A 303 9.92 6.97 -5.79
C ARG A 303 8.43 7.08 -6.03
N ARG A 304 7.83 8.11 -5.45
CA ARG A 304 6.40 8.38 -5.53
C ARG A 304 6.10 9.57 -6.43
N VAL A 305 5.02 9.46 -7.20
CA VAL A 305 4.37 10.56 -7.91
C VAL A 305 2.85 10.45 -7.73
N ARG A 306 2.17 11.59 -7.69
CA ARG A 306 0.71 11.71 -7.54
C ARG A 306 0.18 12.63 -8.62
N TRP A 307 -0.91 12.27 -9.28
CA TRP A 307 -1.44 13.05 -10.40
C TRP A 307 -2.96 12.94 -10.49
N ASP A 308 -3.53 13.64 -11.48
CA ASP A 308 -4.96 13.67 -11.74
C ASP A 308 -5.77 14.16 -10.52
N ALA A 309 -5.36 15.30 -9.96
CA ALA A 309 -6.09 15.95 -8.87
C ALA A 309 -7.37 16.61 -9.40
N VAL A 310 -8.45 15.85 -9.37
CA VAL A 310 -9.80 16.27 -9.81
C VAL A 310 -10.80 16.07 -8.67
N PRO A 311 -11.94 16.79 -8.61
CA PRO A 311 -12.95 16.52 -7.60
C PRO A 311 -13.46 15.08 -7.64
N PHE A 312 -14.10 14.63 -6.56
CA PHE A 312 -14.97 13.46 -6.64
C PHE A 312 -16.21 13.84 -7.46
N THR A 313 -16.66 12.96 -8.33
CA THR A 313 -17.88 13.18 -9.08
C THR A 313 -19.08 13.15 -8.13
N GLY A 314 -20.02 14.08 -8.30
CA GLY A 314 -21.17 14.23 -7.40
C GLY A 314 -20.91 14.95 -6.07
N ALA A 315 -19.67 15.32 -5.74
CA ALA A 315 -19.39 16.22 -4.62
C ALA A 315 -19.68 17.67 -5.07
N SER A 316 -20.88 18.17 -4.79
CA SER A 316 -21.13 19.61 -4.85
C SER A 316 -20.20 20.33 -3.87
N ALA A 317 -19.55 21.39 -4.36
CA ALA A 317 -18.58 22.21 -3.63
C ALA A 317 -19.13 22.81 -2.33
#